data_AF-A0A2V5VXI8-F1
#
_entry.id   AF-A0A2V5VXI8-F1
#
_cell.length_a   1.000
_cell.length_b   1.000
_cell.length_c   1.000
_cell.angle_alpha   90.00
_cell.angle_beta   90.00
_cell.angle_gamma   90.00
#
_symmetry.space_group_name_H-M   'P 1'
#
loop_
_entity.id
_entity.type
_entity.pdbx_description
1 polymer ?
#
loop_
_entity_poly.entity_id
_entity_poly.type
_entity_poly.pdbx_seq_one_letter_code
_entity_poly.pdbx_strand_id
1 'polypeptide(L)'
;MKLSFRILFLPLLICLAAPVPGRAAVVFKPGEKARFQAKAPGEEEMSGTAQQLFERAQEAERRGNLGAAIKAYRTIVKKHPKDTLAPGACYRLGQLEEQAHKYLLAAQSYAVLA
;
A
#
# COMPACT_ATOMS: atom_id res chain seq x y z
N MET A 1 32.83 -41.74 -10.09
CA MET A 1 31.57 -40.97 -10.25
C MET A 1 30.71 -40.99 -8.99
N LYS A 2 31.22 -40.55 -7.82
CA LYS A 2 30.45 -40.50 -6.55
C LYS A 2 30.49 -39.14 -5.84
N LEU A 3 31.31 -38.19 -6.32
CA LEU A 3 31.52 -36.89 -5.66
C LEU A 3 30.58 -35.78 -6.17
N SER A 4 30.04 -35.92 -7.38
CA SER A 4 29.27 -34.86 -8.08
C SER A 4 27.85 -34.68 -7.56
N PHE A 5 27.23 -35.74 -7.00
CA PHE A 5 25.85 -35.66 -6.49
C PHE A 5 25.76 -34.91 -5.16
N ARG A 6 26.81 -35.00 -4.32
CA ARG A 6 26.86 -34.30 -3.02
C ARG A 6 27.06 -32.78 -3.16
N ILE A 7 27.77 -32.36 -4.21
CA ILE A 7 28.06 -30.94 -4.47
C ILE A 7 26.80 -30.19 -4.94
N LEU A 8 25.89 -30.88 -5.63
CA LEU A 8 24.62 -30.29 -6.11
C LEU A 8 23.61 -30.04 -4.97
N PHE A 9 23.65 -30.84 -3.90
CA PHE A 9 22.77 -30.68 -2.74
C PHE A 9 23.26 -29.65 -1.71
N LEU A 10 24.55 -29.28 -1.76
CA LEU A 10 25.15 -28.30 -0.85
C LEU A 10 24.47 -26.91 -0.91
N PRO A 11 24.21 -26.29 -2.09
CA PRO A 11 23.53 -25.00 -2.14
C PRO A 11 22.06 -25.08 -1.71
N LEU A 12 21.37 -26.20 -1.96
CA LEU A 12 19.98 -26.42 -1.53
C LEU A 12 19.87 -26.45 0.00
N LEU A 13 20.84 -27.10 0.66
CA LEU A 13 20.89 -27.19 2.11
C LEU A 13 21.21 -25.83 2.77
N ILE A 14 22.03 -25.00 2.10
CA ILE A 14 22.34 -23.64 2.55
C ILE A 14 21.11 -22.72 2.44
N CYS A 15 20.33 -22.83 1.36
CA CYS A 15 19.08 -22.07 1.21
C CYS A 15 18.03 -22.43 2.27
N LEU A 16 18.00 -23.68 2.73
CA LEU A 16 17.04 -24.13 3.75
C LEU A 16 17.45 -23.73 5.18
N ALA A 17 18.76 -23.61 5.43
CA ALA A 17 19.32 -23.28 6.74
C ALA A 17 19.48 -21.78 6.99
N ALA A 18 19.44 -20.94 5.96
CA ALA A 18 19.49 -19.50 6.12
C ALA A 18 18.19 -19.02 6.81
N PRO A 19 18.26 -18.35 7.98
CA PRO A 19 17.10 -17.73 8.59
C PRO A 19 16.63 -16.60 7.68
N VAL A 20 15.64 -16.90 6.83
CA VAL A 20 14.91 -15.85 6.12
C VAL A 20 14.28 -15.00 7.22
N PRO A 21 14.55 -13.68 7.29
CA PRO A 21 13.84 -12.82 8.23
C PRO A 21 12.37 -12.81 7.82
N GLY A 22 11.61 -13.76 8.36
CA GLY A 22 10.17 -13.75 8.27
C GLY A 22 9.72 -12.44 8.91
N ARG A 23 9.07 -11.58 8.14
CA ARG A 23 8.33 -10.43 8.66
C ARG A 23 7.14 -10.97 9.45
N ALA A 24 7.39 -11.60 10.59
CA ALA A 24 6.37 -11.96 11.54
C ALA A 24 5.92 -10.64 12.18
N ALA A 25 4.77 -10.12 11.73
CA ALA A 25 4.21 -8.87 12.22
C ALA A 25 3.87 -8.90 13.73
N VAL A 26 3.88 -10.09 14.35
CA VAL A 26 3.56 -10.29 15.76
C VAL A 26 4.52 -11.31 16.36
N VAL A 27 5.34 -10.89 17.33
CA VAL A 27 6.08 -11.79 18.22
C VAL A 27 5.32 -11.85 19.53
N PHE A 28 4.59 -12.94 19.75
CA PHE A 28 3.92 -13.18 21.02
C PHE A 28 4.90 -13.88 21.98
N LYS A 29 5.30 -13.21 23.07
CA LYS A 29 6.04 -13.84 24.17
C LYS A 29 5.10 -14.02 25.36
N PRO A 30 4.85 -15.25 25.83
CA PRO A 30 3.98 -15.48 26.97
C PRO A 30 4.57 -14.83 28.24
N GLY A 31 3.83 -13.90 28.83
CA GLY A 31 4.20 -13.18 30.06
C GLY A 31 4.73 -11.75 29.87
N GLU A 32 5.04 -11.32 28.64
CA GLU A 32 5.41 -9.94 28.34
C GLU A 32 4.30 -9.31 27.50
N LYS A 33 3.71 -8.18 27.95
CA LYS A 33 2.71 -7.46 27.15
C LYS A 33 3.32 -7.19 25.77
N ALA A 34 2.62 -7.59 24.71
CA ALA A 34 3.12 -7.50 23.34
C ALA A 34 3.67 -6.08 23.09
N ARG A 35 4.97 -5.98 22.81
CA ARG A 35 5.59 -4.71 22.43
C ARG A 35 5.19 -4.42 20.99
N PHE A 36 4.08 -3.71 20.82
CA PHE A 36 3.64 -3.18 19.54
C PHE A 36 4.63 -2.08 19.11
N GLN A 37 5.61 -2.43 18.27
CA GLN A 37 6.49 -1.45 17.60
C GLN A 37 5.84 -0.85 16.34
N ALA A 38 4.67 -1.36 15.96
CA ALA A 38 3.78 -0.70 15.04
C ALA A 38 2.85 0.21 15.84
N LYS A 39 2.96 1.52 15.59
CA LYS A 39 1.92 2.53 15.85
C LYS A 39 0.53 1.88 15.71
N ALA A 40 -0.32 2.03 16.72
CA ALA A 40 -1.51 1.20 16.91
C ALA A 40 -2.36 1.09 15.62
N PRO A 41 -2.84 -0.12 15.26
CA PRO A 41 -3.75 -0.30 14.12
C PRO A 41 -5.08 0.36 14.47
N GLY A 42 -5.26 1.62 14.08
CA GLY A 42 -6.43 2.43 14.44
C GLY A 42 -6.15 3.87 14.81
N GLU A 43 -4.88 4.29 14.91
CA GLU A 43 -4.55 5.72 14.79
C GLU A 43 -4.63 6.11 13.31
N GLU A 44 -5.88 6.25 12.88
CA GLU A 44 -6.29 6.91 11.66
C GLU A 44 -5.71 8.33 11.65
N GLU A 45 -4.46 8.46 11.17
CA GLU A 45 -3.80 9.76 11.02
C GLU A 45 -4.53 10.55 9.93
N MET A 46 -5.48 11.38 10.33
CA MET A 46 -6.01 12.45 9.49
C MET A 46 -4.93 13.53 9.39
N SER A 47 -4.09 13.43 8.37
CA SER A 47 -3.16 14.50 8.03
C SER A 47 -3.96 15.64 7.43
N GLY A 48 -3.97 16.82 8.05
CA GLY A 48 -4.67 18.01 7.52
C GLY A 48 -4.31 18.33 6.07
N THR A 49 -3.09 17.96 5.63
CA THR A 49 -2.66 18.04 4.23
C THR A 49 -3.45 17.14 3.28
N ALA A 50 -3.78 15.90 3.68
CA ALA A 50 -4.55 14.98 2.85
C ALA A 50 -6.01 15.43 2.73
N GLN A 51 -6.58 15.96 3.81
CA GLN A 51 -7.91 16.56 3.81
C GLN A 51 -7.99 17.75 2.84
N GLN A 52 -7.05 18.69 2.91
CA GLN A 52 -6.99 19.82 1.97
C GLN A 52 -6.85 19.36 0.51
N LEU A 53 -6.05 18.32 0.25
CA LEU A 53 -5.90 17.74 -1.08
C LEU A 53 -7.21 17.11 -1.56
N PHE A 54 -7.95 16.45 -0.68
CA PHE A 54 -9.21 15.79 -0.99
C PHE A 54 -10.30 16.81 -1.32
N GLU A 55 -10.44 17.85 -0.50
CA GLU A 55 -11.37 18.96 -0.74
C GLU A 55 -11.06 19.66 -2.07
N ARG A 56 -9.78 19.95 -2.34
CA ARG A 56 -9.34 20.53 -3.61
C ARG A 56 -9.66 19.62 -4.81
N ALA A 57 -9.53 18.30 -4.64
CA ALA A 57 -9.88 17.35 -5.69
C ALA A 57 -11.38 17.38 -5.98
N GLN A 58 -12.23 17.39 -4.95
CA GLN A 58 -13.69 17.48 -5.09
C GLN A 58 -14.12 18.81 -5.73
N GLU A 59 -13.50 19.93 -5.36
CA GLU A 59 -13.76 21.21 -6.01
C GLU A 59 -13.38 21.19 -7.49
N ALA A 60 -12.24 20.58 -7.83
CA ALA A 60 -11.83 20.43 -9.22
C ALA A 60 -12.82 19.57 -10.02
N GLU A 61 -13.37 18.51 -9.43
CA GLU A 61 -14.45 17.72 -10.03
C GLU A 61 -15.71 18.55 -10.28
N ARG A 62 -16.16 19.33 -9.28
CA ARG A 62 -17.34 20.21 -9.41
C ARG A 62 -17.17 21.26 -10.51
N ARG A 63 -15.93 21.71 -10.74
CA ARG A 63 -15.57 22.66 -11.80
C ARG A 63 -15.36 21.98 -13.16
N GLY A 64 -15.51 20.66 -13.26
CA GLY A 64 -15.26 19.89 -14.49
C GLY A 64 -13.78 19.71 -14.84
N ASN A 65 -12.85 20.15 -13.98
CA ASN A 65 -11.42 20.01 -14.21
C ASN A 65 -10.92 18.65 -13.70
N LEU A 66 -11.30 17.59 -14.43
CA LEU A 66 -10.99 16.20 -14.06
C LEU A 66 -9.48 15.96 -13.98
N GLY A 67 -8.68 16.62 -14.82
CA GLY A 67 -7.22 16.49 -14.79
C GLY A 67 -6.60 16.97 -13.47
N ALA A 68 -7.07 18.11 -12.95
CA ALA A 68 -6.64 18.61 -11.64
C ALA A 68 -7.12 17.70 -10.49
N ALA A 69 -8.35 17.19 -10.57
CA ALA A 69 -8.89 16.25 -9.59
C ALA A 69 -8.07 14.95 -9.51
N ILE A 70 -7.80 14.33 -10.66
CA ILE A 70 -6.94 13.13 -10.78
C ILE A 70 -5.57 13.37 -10.15
N LYS A 71 -4.94 14.53 -10.42
CA LYS A 71 -3.62 14.86 -9.86
C LYS A 71 -3.66 14.99 -8.34
N ALA A 72 -4.70 15.62 -7.79
CA ALA A 72 -4.87 15.79 -6.37
C ALA A 72 -5.10 14.45 -5.65
N TYR A 73 -6.05 13.62 -6.11
CA TYR A 73 -6.27 12.28 -5.55
C TYR A 73 -5.04 11.38 -5.62
N ARG A 74 -4.35 11.37 -6.77
CA ARG A 74 -3.10 10.61 -6.92
C ARG A 74 -2.02 11.06 -5.94
N THR A 75 -2.00 12.33 -5.56
CA THR A 75 -1.05 12.84 -4.58
C THR A 75 -1.36 12.29 -3.19
N ILE A 76 -2.64 12.19 -2.81
CA ILE A 76 -3.07 11.59 -1.54
C ILE A 76 -2.62 10.13 -1.50
N VAL A 77 -2.94 9.34 -2.52
CA VAL A 77 -2.59 7.91 -2.59
C VAL A 77 -1.07 7.69 -2.52
N LYS A 78 -0.27 8.54 -3.18
CA LYS A 78 1.19 8.38 -3.21
C LYS A 78 1.90 8.90 -1.97
N LYS A 79 1.49 10.05 -1.44
CA LYS A 79 2.20 10.74 -0.35
C LYS A 79 1.62 10.46 1.02
N HIS A 80 0.33 10.14 1.08
CA HIS A 80 -0.42 9.90 2.31
C HIS A 80 -1.13 8.54 2.28
N PRO A 81 -0.46 7.42 1.94
CA PRO A 81 -1.12 6.11 1.78
C PRO A 81 -1.72 5.52 3.06
N LYS A 82 -1.33 6.05 4.23
CA LYS A 82 -1.82 5.60 5.56
C LYS A 82 -2.95 6.47 6.11
N ASP A 83 -3.29 7.55 5.40
CA ASP A 83 -4.33 8.48 5.81
C ASP A 83 -5.72 7.86 5.59
N THR A 84 -6.68 8.25 6.42
CA THR A 84 -8.08 7.77 6.33
C THR A 84 -8.73 8.09 5.00
N LEU A 85 -8.31 9.19 4.37
CA LEU A 85 -8.84 9.63 3.09
C LEU A 85 -8.17 8.94 1.91
N ALA A 86 -7.08 8.20 2.12
CA ALA A 86 -6.35 7.55 1.03
C ALA A 86 -7.17 6.48 0.30
N PRO A 87 -7.91 5.58 0.98
CA PRO A 87 -8.80 4.63 0.31
C PRO A 87 -9.90 5.33 -0.49
N GLY A 88 -10.53 6.35 0.09
CA GLY A 88 -11.54 7.16 -0.61
C GLY A 88 -10.97 7.87 -1.84
N ALA A 89 -9.76 8.41 -1.75
CA ALA A 89 -9.07 9.05 -2.85
C ALA A 89 -8.72 8.05 -3.97
N CYS A 90 -8.30 6.83 -3.60
CA CYS A 90 -8.04 5.74 -4.54
C CYS A 90 -9.29 5.36 -5.33
N TYR A 91 -10.42 5.22 -4.64
CA TYR A 91 -11.69 4.90 -5.29
C TYR A 91 -12.13 6.00 -6.27
N ARG A 92 -12.12 7.27 -5.84
CA ARG A 92 -12.47 8.40 -6.72
C ARG A 92 -11.51 8.52 -7.91
N LEU A 93 -10.21 8.30 -7.69
CA LEU A 93 -9.22 8.29 -8.76
C LEU A 93 -9.54 7.24 -9.82
N GLY A 94 -9.87 6.01 -9.40
CA GLY A 94 -10.29 4.93 -10.29
C GLY A 94 -11.51 5.32 -11.12
N GLN A 95 -12.56 5.87 -10.50
CA GLN A 95 -13.78 6.31 -11.18
C GLN A 95 -13.50 7.37 -12.25
N LEU A 96 -12.65 8.35 -11.93
CA LEU A 96 -12.27 9.40 -12.87
C LEU A 96 -11.42 8.85 -14.04
N GLU A 97 -10.57 7.86 -13.77
CA GLU A 97 -9.79 7.19 -14.81
C GLU A 97 -10.67 6.33 -15.73
N GLU A 98 -11.73 5.70 -15.20
CA GLU A 98 -12.75 5.00 -16.02
C GLU A 98 -13.53 5.96 -16.92
N GLN A 99 -13.97 7.10 -16.38
CA GLN A 99 -14.63 8.15 -17.17
C GLN A 99 -13.72 8.68 -18.29
N ALA A 100 -12.41 8.68 -18.07
CA ALA A 100 -11.41 9.05 -19.07
C ALA A 100 -11.02 7.88 -20.01
N HIS A 101 -11.74 6.75 -19.96
CA HIS A 101 -11.47 5.51 -20.71
C HIS A 101 -10.08 4.90 -20.48
N LYS A 102 -9.46 5.19 -19.33
CA LYS A 102 -8.13 4.69 -18.94
C LYS A 102 -8.27 3.47 -18.04
N TYR A 103 -8.91 2.42 -18.56
CA TYR A 103 -9.30 1.24 -17.78
C TYR A 103 -8.13 0.53 -17.08
N LEU A 104 -6.95 0.48 -17.71
CA LEU A 104 -5.76 -0.12 -17.09
C LEU A 104 -5.28 0.65 -15.86
N LEU A 105 -5.37 1.98 -15.90
CA LEU A 105 -5.00 2.83 -14.76
C LEU A 105 -6.05 2.73 -13.66
N ALA A 106 -7.33 2.74 -14.04
CA ALA A 106 -8.43 2.56 -13.09
C ALA A 106 -8.31 1.23 -12.33
N ALA A 107 -8.03 0.13 -13.04
CA ALA A 107 -7.79 -1.17 -12.42
C ALA A 107 -6.65 -1.15 -11.39
N GLN A 108 -5.55 -0.45 -11.69
CA GLN A 108 -4.45 -0.27 -10.74
C GLN A 108 -4.87 0.57 -9.53
N SER A 109 -5.64 1.64 -9.76
CA SER A 109 -6.15 2.51 -8.70
C SER A 109 -7.11 1.77 -7.75
N TYR A 110 -7.91 0.84 -8.27
CA TYR A 110 -8.79 -0.03 -7.47
C TYR A 110 -8.07 -1.17 -6.78
N ALA A 111 -6.98 -1.70 -7.35
CA ALA A 111 -6.25 -2.83 -6.78
C ALA A 111 -5.65 -2.55 -5.38
N VAL A 112 -5.48 -1.28 -5.00
CA VAL A 112 -4.99 -0.89 -3.66
C VAL A 112 -6.05 -1.11 -2.57
N LEU A 113 -7.32 -1.31 -2.94
CA LEU A 113 -8.45 -1.50 -2.01
C LEU A 113 -8.76 -2.97 -1.71
N ALA A 114 -8.12 -3.92 -2.40
CA ALA A 114 -8.35 -5.37 -2.28
C ALA A 114 -7.26 -6.05 -1.46
#